data_AF-A0A7K2IS23-F1
#
_entry.id   AF-A0A7K2IS23-F1
#
_cell.length_a   1.000
_cell.length_b   1.000
_cell.length_c   1.000
_cell.angle_alpha   90.00
_cell.angle_beta   90.00
_cell.angle_gamma   90.00
#
_symmetry.space_group_name_H-M   'P 1'
#
loop_
_entity.id
_entity.type
_entity.pdbx_description
1 polymer ?
#
loop_
_entity_poly.entity_id
_entity_poly.type
_entity_poly.pdbx_seq_one_letter_code
_entity_poly.pdbx_strand_id
1 'polypeptide(L)'
;MVDKPGAGRPGAASDPERSIGELVSDATDNLSRLVRLEIKLAKLEAKADATKIGKSIGEFGAAGVVLHLVAILFSVTVGLFLAEVVGWQYWLSFLAVTGFYLLIALIFILVAVINLRRRQGLARTAVTTSRLMGILRGEIRPPKRSDLDTAEEGETSGSANS
;
A
#
# COMPACT_ATOMS: atom_id res chain seq x y z
N MET A 1 29.38 -50.71 -2.26
CA MET A 1 30.60 -50.23 -2.95
C MET A 1 30.19 -49.16 -3.95
N VAL A 2 30.13 -47.90 -3.52
CA VAL A 2 30.26 -46.71 -4.36
C VAL A 2 30.82 -45.63 -3.43
N ASP A 3 31.88 -44.99 -3.90
CA ASP A 3 32.90 -44.28 -3.13
C ASP A 3 32.45 -43.02 -2.41
N LYS A 4 33.14 -42.77 -1.29
CA LYS A 4 33.16 -41.54 -0.53
C LYS A 4 34.07 -40.54 -1.26
N PRO A 5 33.56 -39.46 -1.87
CA PRO A 5 34.42 -38.39 -2.38
C PRO A 5 34.86 -37.54 -1.20
N GLY A 6 36.14 -37.17 -1.22
CA GLY A 6 36.89 -36.60 -0.10
C GLY A 6 36.19 -35.45 0.60
N ALA A 7 36.21 -35.50 1.92
CA ALA A 7 36.05 -34.34 2.78
C ALA A 7 37.25 -33.41 2.59
N GLY A 8 37.26 -32.67 1.48
CA GLY A 8 38.11 -31.50 1.30
C GLY A 8 37.58 -30.39 2.20
N ARG A 9 38.03 -30.36 3.45
CA ARG A 9 37.84 -29.21 4.34
C ARG A 9 38.61 -28.03 3.72
N PRO A 10 37.97 -26.93 3.31
CA PRO A 10 38.70 -25.70 3.07
C PRO A 10 39.04 -25.14 4.45
N GLY A 11 40.32 -25.22 4.83
CA GLY A 11 40.79 -24.70 6.12
C GLY A 11 42.13 -25.24 6.61
N ALA A 12 42.79 -26.15 5.87
CA ALA A 12 44.17 -26.51 6.15
C ALA A 12 45.13 -25.52 5.46
N ALA A 13 45.35 -24.36 6.09
CA ALA A 13 46.60 -23.61 6.05
C ALA A 13 46.48 -22.47 7.06
N SER A 14 47.22 -22.58 8.16
CA SER A 14 47.63 -21.44 8.98
C SER A 14 48.52 -20.55 8.12
N ASP A 15 47.97 -19.46 7.60
CA ASP A 15 48.75 -18.36 7.04
C ASP A 15 48.79 -17.21 8.08
N PRO A 16 49.96 -16.81 8.61
CA PRO A 16 50.07 -15.84 9.69
C PRO A 16 49.66 -14.40 9.38
N GLU A 17 49.21 -14.06 8.17
CA GLU A 17 48.83 -12.69 7.82
C GLU A 17 47.59 -12.64 6.93
N ARG A 18 46.47 -13.26 7.33
CA ARG A 18 45.20 -12.84 6.75
C ARG A 18 44.93 -11.41 7.21
N SER A 19 45.25 -10.47 6.34
CA SER A 19 45.08 -9.04 6.57
C SER A 19 43.68 -8.76 7.10
N ILE A 20 43.58 -7.85 8.09
CA ILE A 20 42.30 -7.33 8.59
C ILE A 20 41.41 -6.88 7.41
N GLY A 21 42.02 -6.37 6.32
CA GLY A 21 41.31 -5.99 5.10
C GLY A 21 40.62 -7.17 4.40
N GLU A 22 41.20 -8.37 4.44
CA GLU A 22 40.63 -9.56 3.81
C GLU A 22 39.48 -10.14 4.65
N LEU A 23 39.58 -10.10 5.99
CA LEU A 23 38.49 -10.48 6.90
C LEU A 23 37.29 -9.52 6.80
N VAL A 24 37.56 -8.21 6.71
CA VAL A 24 36.52 -7.19 6.51
C VAL A 24 35.88 -7.33 5.13
N SER A 25 36.67 -7.64 4.09
CA SER A 25 36.15 -7.92 2.75
C SER A 25 35.20 -9.12 2.76
N ASP A 26 35.61 -10.25 3.35
CA ASP A 26 34.77 -11.44 3.46
C ASP A 26 33.50 -11.20 4.29
N ALA A 27 33.59 -10.45 5.39
CA ALA A 27 32.43 -10.10 6.21
C ALA A 27 31.44 -9.20 5.44
N THR A 28 31.96 -8.23 4.68
CA THR A 28 31.17 -7.33 3.84
C THR A 28 30.48 -8.09 2.70
N ASP A 29 31.18 -9.04 2.10
CA ASP A 29 30.63 -9.91 1.06
C ASP A 29 29.53 -10.82 1.60
N ASN A 30 29.70 -11.37 2.80
CA ASN A 30 28.67 -12.19 3.46
C ASN A 30 27.44 -11.36 3.84
N LEU A 31 27.61 -10.16 4.39
CA LEU A 31 26.50 -9.25 4.66
C LEU A 31 25.77 -8.88 3.36
N SER A 32 26.51 -8.59 2.29
CA SER A 32 25.95 -8.28 0.99
C SER A 32 25.19 -9.47 0.39
N ARG A 33 25.61 -10.72 0.68
CA ARG A 33 24.86 -11.93 0.32
C ARG A 33 23.55 -12.04 1.10
N LEU A 34 23.56 -11.80 2.42
CA LEU A 34 22.35 -11.82 3.24
C LEU A 34 21.32 -10.78 2.79
N VAL A 35 21.74 -9.52 2.57
CA VAL A 35 20.85 -8.46 2.09
C VAL A 35 20.22 -8.84 0.74
N ARG A 36 21.01 -9.38 -0.19
CA ARG A 36 20.49 -9.86 -1.48
C ARG A 36 19.51 -11.02 -1.34
N LEU A 37 19.73 -11.92 -0.38
CA LEU A 37 18.82 -13.02 -0.08
C LEU A 37 17.50 -12.52 0.53
N GLU A 38 17.56 -11.58 1.47
CA GLU A 38 16.38 -10.99 2.10
C GLU A 38 15.52 -10.25 1.08
N ILE A 39 16.15 -9.48 0.19
CA ILE A 39 15.46 -8.83 -0.94
C ILE A 39 14.83 -9.87 -1.86
N LYS A 40 15.54 -10.97 -2.15
CA LYS A 40 15.02 -12.05 -3.00
C LYS A 40 13.82 -12.73 -2.34
N LEU A 41 13.87 -12.96 -1.03
CA LEU A 41 12.76 -13.54 -0.26
C LEU A 41 11.56 -12.60 -0.22
N ALA A 42 11.77 -11.33 0.14
CA ALA A 42 10.72 -10.30 0.15
C ALA A 42 10.06 -10.15 -1.23
N LYS A 43 10.83 -10.24 -2.31
CA LYS A 43 10.29 -10.23 -3.68
C LYS A 43 9.45 -11.48 -3.98
N LEU A 44 9.85 -12.65 -3.50
CA LEU A 44 9.09 -13.89 -3.65
C LEU A 44 7.79 -13.84 -2.85
N GLU A 45 7.83 -13.36 -1.62
CA GLU A 45 6.66 -13.19 -0.76
C GLU A 45 5.69 -12.16 -1.36
N ALA A 46 6.19 -11.00 -1.79
CA ALA A 46 5.39 -10.00 -2.48
C ALA A 46 4.74 -10.55 -3.76
N LYS A 47 5.45 -11.39 -4.53
CA LYS A 47 4.87 -12.05 -5.72
C LYS A 47 3.81 -13.08 -5.34
N ALA A 48 4.04 -13.87 -4.29
CA ALA A 48 3.08 -14.85 -3.79
C ALA A 48 1.81 -14.15 -3.31
N ASP A 49 1.94 -13.05 -2.58
CA ASP A 49 0.81 -12.25 -2.09
C ASP A 49 0.06 -11.58 -3.24
N ALA A 50 0.76 -11.00 -4.21
CA ALA A 50 0.15 -10.46 -5.42
C ALA A 50 -0.65 -11.54 -6.19
N THR A 51 -0.15 -12.76 -6.24
CA THR A 51 -0.82 -13.88 -6.91
C THR A 51 -2.06 -14.34 -6.13
N LYS A 52 -1.98 -14.43 -4.80
CA LYS A 52 -3.12 -14.74 -3.94
C LYS A 52 -4.23 -13.70 -4.07
N ILE A 53 -3.87 -12.41 -4.05
CA ILE A 53 -4.80 -11.30 -4.27
C ILE A 53 -5.38 -11.36 -5.69
N GLY A 54 -4.58 -11.65 -6.71
CA GLY A 54 -5.05 -11.80 -8.08
C GLY A 54 -6.05 -12.96 -8.24
N LYS A 55 -5.78 -14.10 -7.61
CA LYS A 55 -6.67 -15.27 -7.62
C LYS A 55 -8.01 -14.94 -6.96
N SER A 56 -7.98 -14.28 -5.81
CA SER A 56 -9.22 -13.89 -5.12
C SER A 56 -10.05 -12.90 -5.95
N ILE A 57 -9.41 -11.93 -6.62
CA ILE A 57 -10.12 -11.02 -7.55
C ILE A 57 -10.83 -11.82 -8.66
N GLY A 58 -10.21 -12.86 -9.20
CA GLY A 58 -10.84 -13.73 -10.20
C GLY A 58 -12.07 -14.47 -9.67
N GLU A 59 -11.95 -15.09 -8.50
CA GLU A 59 -13.05 -15.83 -7.85
C GLU A 59 -14.20 -14.89 -7.43
N PHE A 60 -13.88 -13.74 -6.82
CA PHE A 60 -14.87 -12.72 -6.48
C PHE A 60 -15.49 -12.05 -7.71
N GLY A 61 -14.75 -11.94 -8.81
CA GLY A 61 -15.28 -11.44 -10.08
C GLY A 61 -16.36 -12.37 -10.63
N ALA A 62 -16.08 -13.68 -10.70
CA ALA A 62 -17.05 -14.68 -11.14
C ALA A 62 -18.27 -14.74 -10.21
N ALA A 63 -18.04 -14.80 -8.89
CA ALA A 63 -19.11 -14.79 -7.90
C ALA A 63 -19.96 -13.50 -8.00
N GLY A 64 -19.33 -12.35 -8.27
CA GLY A 64 -20.01 -11.08 -8.47
C GLY A 64 -20.96 -11.10 -9.66
N VAL A 65 -20.56 -11.69 -10.79
CA VAL A 65 -21.44 -11.86 -11.97
C VAL A 65 -22.64 -12.75 -11.64
N VAL A 66 -22.40 -13.89 -10.98
CA VAL A 66 -23.48 -14.81 -10.59
C VAL A 66 -24.44 -14.13 -9.61
N LEU A 67 -23.93 -13.43 -8.59
CA LEU A 67 -24.75 -12.68 -7.64
C LEU A 67 -25.53 -11.56 -8.32
N HIS A 68 -24.97 -10.91 -9.34
CA HIS A 68 -25.67 -9.89 -10.10
C HIS A 68 -26.88 -10.49 -10.86
N LEU A 69 -26.71 -11.64 -11.52
CA LEU A 69 -27.81 -12.35 -12.17
C LEU A 69 -28.89 -12.78 -11.17
N VAL A 70 -28.47 -13.33 -10.02
CA VAL A 70 -29.40 -13.69 -8.93
C VAL A 70 -30.15 -12.46 -8.43
N ALA A 71 -29.49 -11.32 -8.26
CA ALA A 71 -30.14 -10.08 -7.83
C ALA A 71 -31.19 -9.60 -8.83
N ILE A 72 -30.95 -9.73 -10.15
CA ILE A 72 -31.95 -9.39 -11.18
C ILE A 72 -33.16 -10.32 -11.08
N LEU A 73 -32.95 -11.64 -11.01
CA LEU A 73 -34.05 -12.60 -10.87
C LEU A 73 -34.83 -12.37 -9.59
N PHE A 74 -34.13 -12.14 -8.47
CA PHE A 74 -34.73 -11.82 -7.19
C PHE A 74 -35.53 -10.51 -7.24
N SER A 75 -35.06 -9.49 -7.96
CA SER A 75 -35.80 -8.24 -8.15
C SER A 75 -37.15 -8.48 -8.80
N VAL A 76 -37.20 -9.34 -9.83
CA VAL A 76 -38.44 -9.71 -10.51
C VAL A 76 -39.35 -10.50 -9.56
N THR A 77 -38.80 -11.49 -8.84
CA THR A 77 -39.57 -12.28 -7.87
C THR A 77 -40.20 -11.38 -6.80
N VAL A 78 -39.43 -10.46 -6.21
CA VAL A 78 -39.93 -9.55 -5.18
C VAL A 78 -40.95 -8.56 -5.77
N GLY A 79 -40.68 -7.98 -6.95
CA GLY A 79 -41.63 -7.07 -7.59
C GLY A 79 -42.98 -7.72 -7.89
N LEU A 80 -42.98 -8.96 -8.41
CA LEU A 80 -44.20 -9.74 -8.63
C LEU A 80 -44.87 -10.12 -7.32
N PHE A 81 -44.10 -10.52 -6.30
CA PHE A 81 -44.65 -10.84 -4.98
C PHE A 81 -45.36 -9.65 -4.35
N LEU A 82 -44.78 -8.44 -4.40
CA LEU A 82 -45.45 -7.23 -3.91
C LEU A 82 -46.70 -6.90 -4.73
N ALA A 83 -46.67 -7.10 -6.05
CA ALA A 83 -47.84 -6.84 -6.88
C ALA A 83 -49.00 -7.80 -6.57
N GLU A 84 -48.74 -9.10 -6.54
CA GLU A 84 -49.76 -10.14 -6.39
C GLU A 84 -50.23 -10.32 -4.93
N VAL A 85 -49.31 -10.34 -3.97
CA VAL A 85 -49.62 -10.69 -2.57
C VAL A 85 -50.01 -9.46 -1.75
N VAL A 86 -49.31 -8.34 -1.96
CA VAL A 86 -49.61 -7.08 -1.24
C VAL A 86 -50.69 -6.27 -1.99
N GLY A 87 -50.99 -6.63 -3.25
CA GLY A 87 -52.00 -5.97 -4.06
C GLY A 87 -51.56 -4.59 -4.58
N TRP A 88 -50.26 -4.33 -4.63
CA TRP A 88 -49.73 -3.07 -5.18
C TRP A 88 -49.81 -3.05 -6.71
N GLN A 89 -49.95 -1.87 -7.30
CA GLN A 89 -49.79 -1.75 -8.75
C GLN A 89 -48.37 -2.12 -9.16
N TYR A 90 -48.22 -2.84 -10.28
CA TYR A 90 -46.93 -3.33 -10.76
C TYR A 90 -45.85 -2.25 -10.79
N TRP A 91 -46.16 -1.04 -11.29
CA TRP A 91 -45.19 0.06 -11.36
C TRP A 91 -44.67 0.49 -9.98
N LEU A 92 -45.53 0.49 -8.96
CA LEU A 92 -45.16 0.88 -7.59
C LEU A 92 -44.31 -0.21 -6.92
N SER A 93 -44.64 -1.48 -7.16
CA SER A 93 -43.86 -2.63 -6.66
C SER A 93 -42.41 -2.59 -7.17
N PHE A 94 -42.23 -2.40 -8.48
CA PHE A 94 -40.88 -2.29 -9.05
C PHE A 94 -40.16 -1.01 -8.60
N LEU A 95 -40.87 0.10 -8.45
CA LEU A 95 -40.29 1.34 -7.92
C LEU A 95 -39.77 1.17 -6.49
N ALA A 96 -40.51 0.44 -5.63
CA ALA A 96 -40.08 0.14 -4.28
C ALA A 96 -38.81 -0.73 -4.25
N VAL A 97 -38.73 -1.75 -5.10
CA VAL A 97 -37.52 -2.58 -5.27
C VAL A 97 -36.35 -1.73 -5.75
N THR A 98 -36.55 -0.84 -6.73
CA THR A 98 -35.53 0.12 -7.18
C THR A 98 -35.09 1.05 -6.05
N GLY A 99 -36.02 1.61 -5.29
CA GLY A 99 -35.73 2.46 -4.14
C GLY A 99 -34.90 1.74 -3.08
N PHE A 100 -35.18 0.47 -2.82
CA PHE A 100 -34.40 -0.38 -1.92
C PHE A 100 -32.95 -0.55 -2.41
N TYR A 101 -32.73 -0.84 -3.70
CA TYR A 101 -31.37 -0.92 -4.24
C TYR A 101 -30.63 0.41 -4.23
N LEU A 102 -31.33 1.53 -4.48
CA LEU A 102 -30.75 2.86 -4.36
C LEU A 102 -30.32 3.18 -2.93
N LEU A 103 -31.12 2.79 -1.93
CA LEU A 103 -30.77 2.94 -0.52
C LEU A 103 -29.51 2.14 -0.17
N ILE A 104 -29.43 0.88 -0.62
CA ILE A 104 -28.23 0.06 -0.45
C ILE A 104 -27.01 0.72 -1.11
N ALA A 105 -27.14 1.16 -2.36
CA ALA A 105 -26.07 1.82 -3.09
C ALA A 105 -25.57 3.09 -2.38
N LEU A 106 -26.49 3.89 -1.85
CA LEU A 106 -26.16 5.09 -1.08
C LEU A 106 -25.35 4.75 0.18
N ILE A 107 -25.73 3.70 0.91
CA ILE A 107 -24.99 3.23 2.09
C ILE A 107 -23.58 2.80 1.69
N PHE A 108 -23.42 2.02 0.62
CA PHE A 108 -22.10 1.60 0.13
C PHE A 108 -21.22 2.79 -0.25
N ILE A 109 -21.77 3.77 -0.98
CA ILE A 109 -21.05 5.00 -1.35
C ILE A 109 -20.62 5.75 -0.09
N LEU A 110 -21.52 5.91 0.88
CA LEU A 110 -21.22 6.63 2.12
C LEU A 110 -20.10 5.94 2.91
N VAL A 111 -20.17 4.62 3.08
CA VAL A 111 -19.13 3.82 3.75
C VAL A 111 -17.81 3.92 2.98
N ALA A 112 -17.83 3.82 1.65
CA ALA A 112 -16.64 3.94 0.82
C ALA A 112 -15.97 5.31 0.97
N VAL A 113 -16.76 6.39 0.93
CA VAL A 113 -16.27 7.77 1.13
C VAL A 113 -15.70 7.96 2.54
N ILE A 114 -16.39 7.48 3.58
CA ILE A 114 -15.90 7.56 4.97
C ILE A 114 -14.55 6.83 5.10
N ASN A 115 -14.45 5.63 4.56
CA ASN A 115 -13.23 4.83 4.61
C ASN A 115 -12.08 5.48 3.82
N LEU A 116 -12.37 6.04 2.64
CA LEU A 116 -11.36 6.72 1.84
C LEU A 116 -10.84 7.98 2.56
N ARG A 117 -11.73 8.77 3.15
CA ARG A 117 -11.34 9.95 3.93
C ARG A 117 -10.48 9.58 5.15
N ARG A 118 -10.78 8.49 5.84
CA ARG A 118 -9.95 7.97 6.93
C ARG A 118 -8.54 7.60 6.45
N ARG A 119 -8.42 6.93 5.30
CA ARG A 119 -7.11 6.55 4.71
C ARG A 119 -6.31 7.77 4.22
N GLN A 120 -6.98 8.79 3.67
CA GLN A 120 -6.33 10.05 3.29
C GLN A 120 -5.76 10.82 4.50
N GLY A 121 -6.38 10.70 5.68
CA GLY A 121 -5.81 11.22 6.93
C GLY A 121 -4.43 10.63 7.23
N LEU A 122 -4.26 9.31 7.05
CA LEU A 122 -2.97 8.63 7.21
C LEU A 122 -1.95 9.05 6.14
N ALA A 123 -2.40 9.31 4.91
CA ALA A 123 -1.54 9.81 3.85
C ALA A 123 -0.94 11.20 4.17
N ARG A 124 -1.67 12.08 4.88
CA ARG A 124 -1.12 13.38 5.34
C ARG A 124 0.01 13.20 6.37
N THR A 125 -0.12 12.22 7.26
CA THR A 125 0.94 11.85 8.20
C THR A 125 2.15 11.27 7.48
N ALA A 126 1.93 10.43 6.47
CA ALA A 126 3.00 9.89 5.63
C ALA A 126 3.80 11.00 4.90
N VAL A 127 3.13 12.05 4.44
CA VAL A 127 3.78 13.24 3.84
C VAL A 127 4.60 14.02 4.88
N THR A 128 4.15 14.10 6.13
CA THR A 128 4.89 14.80 7.19
C THR A 128 6.15 14.03 7.60
N THR A 129 6.04 12.70 7.73
CA THR A 129 7.19 11.82 8.02
C THR A 129 8.20 11.80 6.88
N SER A 130 7.74 11.83 5.62
CA SER A 130 8.64 11.90 4.47
C SER A 130 9.33 13.27 4.35
N ARG A 131 8.67 14.37 4.71
CA ARG A 131 9.33 15.69 4.86
C ARG A 131 10.39 15.68 5.95
N LEU A 132 10.11 15.06 7.09
CA LEU A 132 11.09 14.93 8.17
C LEU A 132 12.29 14.07 7.74
N MET A 133 12.05 12.97 7.02
CA MET A 133 13.11 12.15 6.43
C MET A 133 13.89 12.89 5.34
N GLY A 134 13.26 13.76 4.55
CA GLY A 134 13.94 14.60 3.55
C GLY A 134 14.87 15.64 4.18
N ILE A 135 14.51 16.17 5.36
CA ILE A 135 15.39 17.07 6.14
C ILE A 135 16.58 16.29 6.71
N LEU A 136 16.36 15.08 7.24
CA LEU A 136 17.43 14.20 7.73
C LEU A 136 18.35 13.71 6.60
N ARG A 137 17.81 13.58 5.39
CA ARG A 137 18.54 13.22 4.16
C ARG A 137 19.28 14.41 3.53
N GLY A 138 19.14 15.62 4.09
CA GLY A 138 19.87 16.83 3.66
C GLY A 138 19.35 17.47 2.37
N GLU A 139 18.14 17.10 1.93
CA GLU A 139 17.55 17.49 0.63
C GLU A 139 16.90 18.88 0.67
N ILE A 140 16.64 19.43 1.87
CA ILE A 140 16.19 20.80 2.09
C ILE A 140 17.20 21.48 3.03
N ARG A 141 17.94 22.47 2.50
CA ARG A 141 18.88 23.27 3.28
C ARG A 141 18.11 24.34 4.06
N PRO A 142 18.23 24.42 5.40
CA PRO A 142 17.60 25.49 6.16
C PRO A 142 18.18 26.86 5.74
N PRO A 143 17.37 27.93 5.66
CA PRO A 143 17.85 29.27 5.34
C PRO A 143 18.89 29.70 6.37
N LYS A 144 19.96 30.34 5.89
CA LYS A 144 21.08 30.75 6.72
C LYS A 144 20.63 31.97 7.53
N ARG A 145 21.02 32.10 8.80
CA ARG A 145 20.65 33.25 9.65
C ARG A 145 21.00 34.61 9.03
N SER A 146 22.01 34.68 8.17
CA SER A 146 22.35 35.87 7.38
C SER A 146 21.20 36.35 6.49
N ASP A 147 20.37 35.43 6.02
CA ASP A 147 19.26 35.71 5.10
C ASP A 147 18.05 36.27 5.88
N LEU A 148 17.99 36.01 7.20
CA LEU A 148 17.02 36.59 8.13
C LEU A 148 17.47 37.97 8.62
N ASP A 149 18.76 38.16 8.88
CA ASP A 149 19.31 39.48 9.24
C ASP A 149 19.16 40.50 8.09
N THR A 150 19.32 40.04 6.83
CA THR A 150 19.18 40.93 5.65
C THR A 150 17.72 41.33 5.37
N ALA A 151 16.75 40.51 5.77
CA ALA A 151 15.33 40.82 5.60
C ALA A 151 14.83 41.85 6.64
N GLU A 152 15.32 41.75 7.87
CA GLU A 152 15.04 42.70 8.96
C GLU A 152 15.68 44.08 8.71
N GLU A 153 16.88 44.13 8.10
CA GLU A 153 17.52 45.40 7.70
C GLU A 153 16.77 46.13 6.58
N GLY A 154 16.07 45.41 5.69
CA GLY A 154 15.28 46.00 4.60
C GLY A 154 13.97 46.66 5.05
N GLU A 155 13.30 46.10 6.07
CA GLU A 155 12.06 46.66 6.62
C GLU A 155 12.29 47.91 7.47
N THR A 156 13.40 47.96 8.21
CA THR A 156 13.73 49.12 9.06
C THR A 156 14.14 50.36 8.25
N SER A 157 14.67 50.19 7.04
CA SER A 157 14.99 51.31 6.14
C SER A 157 13.79 51.86 5.36
N GLY A 158 12.71 51.08 5.20
CA GLY A 158 11.52 51.49 4.43
C GLY A 158 10.53 52.37 5.21
N SER A 159 10.50 52.24 6.54
CA SER A 159 9.60 53.00 7.43
C SER A 159 10.09 54.42 7.74
N ALA A 160 11.35 54.74 7.41
CA ALA A 160 11.95 56.05 7.70
C ALA A 160 11.71 57.12 6.62
N ASN A 161 10.97 56.82 5.54
CA ASN A 161 10.83 57.73 4.39
C ASN A 161 9.39 57.92 3.89
N SER A 162 8.39 57.78 4.76
CA SER A 162 6.98 58.09 4.46
C SER A 162 6.27 58.72 5.64
#